data_AF-A0A8K0Y6X9-F1
#
_entry.id   AF-A0A8K0Y6X9-F1
#
_cell.length_a   1.000
_cell.length_b   1.000
_cell.length_c   1.000
_cell.angle_alpha   90.00
_cell.angle_beta   90.00
_cell.angle_gamma   90.00
#
_symmetry.space_group_name_H-M   'P 1'
#
loop_
_entity.id
_entity.type
_entity.pdbx_description
1 polymer ?
#
loop_
_entity_poly.entity_id
_entity_poly.type
_entity_poly.pdbx_seq_one_letter_code
_entity_poly.pdbx_strand_id
1 'polypeptide(L)'
;MISTMPSGTMTNSTMRNGTMTTGSMNSGSMASKLPSPGAQVAAGAQPTNVKCPSGFYLVINNSNSRPACVTQNTMSVLEARGWGHAAP
;
A
#
# COMPACT_ATOMS: atom_id res chain seq x y z
N MET A 1 -21.13 15.83 -40.74
CA MET A 1 -21.21 15.17 -39.42
C MET A 1 -19.79 15.00 -38.92
N ILE A 2 -19.32 15.84 -38.02
CA ILE A 2 -18.01 15.69 -37.35
C ILE A 2 -18.24 16.11 -35.90
N SER A 3 -18.43 15.13 -35.02
CA SER A 3 -18.54 15.37 -33.58
C SER A 3 -17.15 15.24 -32.97
N THR A 4 -16.57 16.40 -32.66
CA THR A 4 -15.40 16.61 -31.81
C THR A 4 -15.55 15.82 -30.51
N MET A 5 -14.61 14.93 -30.21
CA MET A 5 -14.49 14.33 -28.88
C MET A 5 -13.63 15.26 -28.00
N PRO A 6 -14.15 15.84 -26.91
CA PRO A 6 -13.31 16.52 -25.95
C PRO A 6 -12.47 15.48 -25.19
N SER A 7 -11.15 15.65 -25.27
CA SER A 7 -10.17 14.89 -24.51
C SER A 7 -10.36 15.17 -23.01
N GLY A 8 -11.04 14.27 -22.31
CA GLY A 8 -11.21 14.33 -20.86
C GLY A 8 -9.96 13.85 -20.16
N THR A 9 -9.14 14.77 -19.68
CA THR A 9 -8.08 14.50 -18.69
C THR A 9 -8.72 13.99 -17.40
N MET A 10 -8.37 12.77 -17.00
CA MET A 10 -8.74 12.23 -15.69
C MET A 10 -7.98 12.98 -14.59
N THR A 11 -8.69 13.89 -13.93
CA THR A 11 -8.28 14.59 -12.73
C THR A 11 -8.04 13.58 -11.60
N ASN A 12 -6.77 13.35 -11.26
CA ASN A 12 -6.37 12.74 -10.01
C ASN A 12 -6.64 13.75 -8.89
N SER A 13 -7.82 13.66 -8.29
CA SER A 13 -8.21 14.47 -7.15
C SER A 13 -7.35 14.12 -5.94
N THR A 14 -6.23 14.82 -5.75
CA THR A 14 -5.65 15.03 -4.43
C THR A 14 -5.56 16.53 -4.16
N MET A 15 -6.45 17.04 -3.31
CA MET A 15 -6.30 18.38 -2.75
C MET A 15 -5.18 18.38 -1.71
N ARG A 16 -4.24 19.33 -1.77
CA ARG A 16 -4.00 20.31 -0.68
C ARG A 16 -2.87 21.27 -1.02
N ASN A 17 -3.25 22.54 -1.12
CA ASN A 17 -2.54 23.77 -0.75
C ASN A 17 -1.00 23.76 -0.83
N GLY A 18 -0.46 24.22 -1.95
CA GLY A 18 0.97 24.51 -2.09
C GLY A 18 1.27 24.96 -3.52
N THR A 19 1.71 26.19 -3.67
CA THR A 19 2.16 26.85 -4.89
C THR A 19 2.99 25.91 -5.78
N MET A 20 2.58 25.72 -7.04
CA MET A 20 3.39 25.00 -8.03
C MET A 20 4.64 25.83 -8.34
N THR A 21 5.71 25.56 -7.60
CA THR A 21 7.04 26.09 -7.92
C THR A 21 7.77 25.01 -8.68
N THR A 22 8.11 25.30 -9.93
CA THR A 22 8.75 24.47 -10.95
C THR A 22 9.85 23.58 -10.37
N GLY A 23 9.53 22.32 -10.11
CA GLY A 23 10.48 21.29 -9.71
C GLY A 23 10.60 20.27 -10.83
N SER A 24 11.74 20.29 -11.52
CA SER A 24 12.17 19.25 -12.46
C SER A 24 11.97 17.87 -11.82
N MET A 25 11.02 17.08 -12.34
CA MET A 25 10.89 15.67 -11.95
C MET A 25 12.11 14.94 -12.49
N ASN A 26 13.15 14.90 -11.65
CA ASN A 26 14.36 14.16 -11.93
C ASN A 26 13.98 12.68 -12.08
N SER A 27 14.23 12.12 -13.27
CA SER A 27 14.04 10.72 -13.63
C SER A 27 14.98 9.85 -12.78
N GLY A 28 14.61 9.65 -11.52
CA GLY A 28 15.25 8.71 -10.61
C GLY A 28 14.43 7.42 -10.61
N SER A 29 15.04 6.34 -11.08
CA SER A 29 14.56 4.95 -11.03
C SER A 29 13.33 4.74 -10.13
N MET A 30 12.16 4.62 -10.74
CA MET A 30 10.92 4.21 -10.07
C MET A 30 11.03 2.75 -9.68
N ALA A 31 11.93 2.42 -8.75
CA ALA A 31 11.85 1.17 -8.02
C ALA A 31 10.52 1.23 -7.26
N SER A 32 9.49 0.57 -7.79
CA SER A 32 8.14 0.50 -7.23
C SER A 32 8.21 0.02 -5.78
N LYS A 33 8.39 0.97 -4.84
CA LYS A 33 8.56 0.66 -3.43
C LYS A 33 7.20 0.21 -2.93
N LEU A 34 7.06 -1.09 -2.68
CA LEU A 34 5.82 -1.65 -2.17
C LEU A 34 5.41 -0.87 -0.91
N PRO A 35 4.19 -0.28 -0.88
CA PRO A 35 3.75 0.49 0.28
C PRO A 35 3.69 -0.39 1.52
N SER A 36 3.88 0.21 2.70
CA SER A 36 3.79 -0.54 3.97
C SER A 36 2.39 -1.12 4.16
N PRO A 37 2.23 -2.20 4.96
CA PRO A 37 0.93 -2.81 5.24
C PRO A 37 -0.15 -1.80 5.68
N GLY A 38 0.20 -0.90 6.59
CA GLY A 38 -0.72 0.14 7.05
C GLY A 38 -1.11 1.13 5.94
N ALA A 39 -0.18 1.47 5.05
CA ALA A 39 -0.46 2.35 3.91
C ALA A 39 -1.38 1.68 2.88
N GLN A 40 -1.23 0.37 2.66
CA GLN A 40 -2.13 -0.39 1.78
C GLN A 40 -3.56 -0.41 2.32
N VAL A 41 -3.73 -0.65 3.62
CA VAL A 41 -5.05 -0.60 4.26
C VAL A 41 -5.64 0.80 4.23
N ALA A 42 -4.84 1.83 4.50
CA ALA A 42 -5.29 3.22 4.39
C ALA A 42 -5.70 3.61 2.97
N ALA A 43 -5.12 2.97 1.95
CA ALA A 43 -5.51 3.12 0.55
C ALA A 43 -6.74 2.27 0.15
N GLY A 44 -7.32 1.51 1.10
CA GLY A 44 -8.52 0.70 0.90
C GLY A 44 -8.29 -0.80 0.69
N ALA A 45 -7.05 -1.29 0.82
CA ALA A 45 -6.81 -2.73 0.80
C ALA A 45 -7.40 -3.41 2.05
N GLN A 46 -7.99 -4.59 1.87
CA GLN A 46 -8.36 -5.42 3.02
C GLN A 46 -7.09 -5.89 3.75
N PRO A 47 -7.11 -5.99 5.09
CA PRO A 47 -5.95 -6.47 5.86
C PRO A 47 -5.38 -7.79 5.35
N THR A 48 -6.23 -8.71 4.89
CA THR A 48 -5.86 -10.01 4.31
C THR A 48 -5.32 -9.94 2.89
N ASN A 49 -5.54 -8.85 2.15
CA ASN A 49 -5.05 -8.67 0.78
C ASN A 49 -3.81 -7.76 0.70
N VAL A 50 -3.23 -7.41 1.84
CA VAL A 50 -1.98 -6.67 1.90
C VAL A 50 -0.87 -7.50 1.26
N LYS A 51 -0.10 -6.87 0.37
CA LYS A 51 1.06 -7.50 -0.26
C LYS A 51 2.29 -7.25 0.60
N CYS A 52 3.06 -8.32 0.80
CA CYS A 52 4.37 -8.27 1.43
C CYS A 52 5.47 -8.44 0.40
N PRO A 53 6.66 -7.85 0.62
CA PRO A 53 7.83 -8.14 -0.19
C PRO A 53 8.21 -9.63 -0.09
N SER A 54 8.96 -10.12 -1.08
CA SER A 54 9.49 -11.48 -1.06
C SER A 54 10.26 -11.79 0.23
N GLY A 55 10.05 -12.96 0.80
CA GLY A 55 10.65 -13.39 2.07
C GLY A 55 9.92 -12.90 3.34
N PHE A 56 8.85 -12.11 3.19
CA PHE A 56 7.97 -11.70 4.28
C PHE A 56 6.59 -12.33 4.13
N TYR A 57 6.00 -12.67 5.27
CA TYR A 57 4.68 -13.27 5.40
C TYR A 57 3.73 -12.27 6.04
N LEU A 58 2.49 -12.28 5.60
CA LEU A 58 1.43 -11.44 6.13
C LEU A 58 0.85 -12.07 7.39
N VAL A 59 0.86 -11.32 8.49
CA VAL A 59 0.24 -11.69 9.76
C VAL A 59 -0.79 -10.63 10.14
N ILE A 60 -1.98 -11.09 10.55
CA ILE A 60 -3.05 -10.22 11.04
C ILE A 60 -3.05 -10.23 12.56
N ASN A 61 -2.93 -9.05 13.16
CA ASN A 61 -3.04 -8.90 14.60
C ASN A 61 -4.46 -9.25 15.10
N ASN A 62 -4.56 -10.08 16.13
CA ASN A 62 -5.84 -10.56 16.66
C ASN A 62 -6.63 -9.49 17.44
N SER A 63 -5.95 -8.49 18.01
CA SER A 63 -6.57 -7.46 18.85
C SER A 63 -7.12 -6.27 18.07
N ASN A 64 -6.50 -5.90 16.94
CA ASN A 64 -6.83 -4.69 16.19
C ASN A 64 -6.91 -4.88 14.67
N SER A 65 -6.83 -6.13 14.20
CA SER A 65 -6.91 -6.49 12.78
C SER A 65 -5.86 -5.79 11.90
N ARG A 66 -4.76 -5.27 12.48
CA ARG A 66 -3.71 -4.60 11.72
C ARG A 66 -2.80 -5.63 11.06
N PRO A 67 -2.55 -5.49 9.75
CA PRO A 67 -1.62 -6.36 9.05
C PRO A 67 -0.17 -5.96 9.31
N ALA A 68 0.71 -6.95 9.39
CA ALA A 68 2.15 -6.78 9.47
C ALA A 68 2.85 -7.78 8.53
N CYS A 69 3.87 -7.31 7.81
CA CYS A 69 4.77 -8.17 7.06
C CYS A 69 5.95 -8.52 7.95
N VAL A 70 6.13 -9.81 8.23
CA VAL A 70 7.17 -10.31 9.14
C VAL A 70 7.90 -11.49 8.52
N THR A 71 9.08 -11.84 9.02
CA THR A 71 9.78 -13.05 8.56
C THR A 71 9.06 -14.31 9.06
N GLN A 72 9.34 -15.46 8.43
CA GLN A 72 8.76 -16.74 8.85
C GLN A 72 9.02 -17.05 10.34
N ASN A 73 10.24 -16.80 10.83
CA ASN A 73 10.57 -17.04 12.24
C ASN A 73 9.75 -16.14 13.18
N THR A 74 9.59 -14.87 12.80
CA THR A 74 8.76 -13.91 13.57
C THR A 74 7.28 -14.31 13.53
N MET A 75 6.77 -14.78 12.39
CA MET A 75 5.39 -15.27 12.27
C MET A 75 5.13 -16.38 13.30
N SER A 76 5.97 -17.41 13.35
CA SER A 76 5.81 -18.51 14.31
C SER A 76 5.84 -18.03 15.77
N VAL A 77 6.68 -17.05 16.10
CA VAL A 77 6.73 -16.46 17.45
C VAL A 77 5.46 -15.66 17.76
N LEU A 78 4.92 -14.90 16.80
CA LEU A 78 3.72 -14.09 16.98
C LEU A 78 2.46 -14.97 17.12
N GLU A 79 2.38 -16.04 16.35
CA GLU A 79 1.29 -17.03 16.43
C GLU A 79 1.33 -17.79 17.76
N ALA A 80 2.51 -18.29 18.16
CA ALA A 80 2.68 -18.99 19.43
C ALA A 80 2.36 -18.12 20.66
N ARG A 81 2.51 -16.79 20.51
CA ARG A 81 2.17 -15.80 21.54
C ARG A 81 0.73 -15.29 21.45
N GLY A 82 -0.06 -15.78 20.50
CA GLY A 82 -1.45 -15.36 20.29
C GLY A 82 -1.61 -13.93 19.78
N TRP A 83 -0.54 -13.28 19.33
CA TRP A 83 -0.57 -11.89 18.85
C TRP A 83 -1.31 -11.76 17.52
N GLY A 84 -1.23 -12.78 16.67
CA GLY A 84 -1.85 -12.79 15.35
C GLY A 84 -1.88 -14.18 14.72
N HIS A 85 -2.36 -14.22 13.47
CA HIS A 85 -2.40 -15.42 12.63
C HIS A 85 -1.95 -15.09 11.21
N ALA A 86 -1.37 -16.07 10.50
CA ALA A 86 -1.08 -15.95 9.08
C ALA A 86 -2.37 -15.65 8.29
N ALA A 87 -2.30 -14.68 7.39
CA ALA A 87 -3.38 -14.45 6.44
C ALA A 87 -3.42 -15.57 5.38
N PRO A 88 -4.62 -16.00 4.96
CA PRO A 88 -4.79 -17.04 3.94
C PRO A 88 -4.34 -16.59 2.54
#